data_AF-A0A920N3Q5-F1
#
_entry.id   AF-A0A920N3Q5-F1
#
_cell.length_a   1.000
_cell.length_b   1.000
_cell.length_c   1.000
_cell.angle_alpha   90.00
_cell.angle_beta   90.00
_cell.angle_gamma   90.00
#
_symmetry.space_group_name_H-M   'P 1'
#
loop_
_entity.id
_entity.type
_entity.pdbx_description
1 polymer ?
#
loop_
_entity_poly.entity_id
_entity_poly.type
_entity_poly.pdbx_seq_one_letter_code
_entity_poly.pdbx_strand_id
1 'polypeptide(L)'
;MTTPAVHWLAGHVDQPGGQPEYDSRFADRGEQYVRHRVIGFALTQTVTPMLDASGVQTGSLLTQTLRFTNTGTANVDFEFVRYIDGDLLFDGTLVDGGGRMFTSANDEVLFETDRGGSGSTDTTFLGITGKHGTIPTTGRFELDAYSGLQNRIATGTALDDTVTGDNDGDQFVDSGQEYDITLALQNLYSLARVRRTSTPLTRSSVLERPTRSVPVSRRWPMMMRA
;
A
#
# COMPACT_ATOMS: atom_id res chain seq x y z
N MET A 1 13.45 2.68 28.99
CA MET A 1 13.32 2.88 27.54
C MET A 1 11.86 2.66 27.19
N THR A 2 11.17 3.73 26.83
CA THR A 2 9.74 3.75 26.53
C THR A 2 9.51 3.28 25.09
N THR A 3 8.74 2.21 24.94
CA THR A 3 8.27 1.70 23.66
C THR A 3 7.41 2.78 22.98
N PRO A 4 7.66 3.17 21.72
CA PRO A 4 6.75 4.07 21.04
C PRO A 4 5.43 3.32 20.77
N ALA A 5 4.33 3.90 21.27
CA ALA A 5 2.98 3.52 20.89
C ALA A 5 2.74 4.01 19.45
N VAL A 6 2.27 3.13 18.57
CA VAL A 6 1.85 3.51 17.21
C VAL A 6 0.33 3.47 17.18
N HIS A 7 -0.26 4.65 16.93
CA HIS A 7 -1.68 4.84 16.65
C HIS A 7 -1.99 4.32 15.25
N TRP A 8 -2.97 3.42 15.15
CA TRP A 8 -3.71 3.23 13.91
C TRP A 8 -4.73 4.36 13.81
N LEU A 9 -4.62 5.21 12.79
CA LEU A 9 -5.75 6.07 12.45
C LEU A 9 -6.79 5.16 11.80
N ALA A 10 -7.80 4.74 12.57
CA ALA A 10 -9.07 4.32 11.99
C ALA A 10 -9.81 5.60 11.60
N GLY A 11 -10.23 5.68 10.34
CA GLY A 11 -11.01 6.80 9.84
C GLY A 11 -12.20 7.08 10.76
N HIS A 12 -12.38 8.36 11.06
CA HIS A 12 -13.45 8.90 11.86
C HIS A 12 -14.79 8.51 11.22
N VAL A 13 -15.62 7.74 11.91
CA VAL A 13 -17.06 7.71 11.66
C VAL A 13 -17.64 8.82 12.52
N ASP A 14 -18.20 9.85 11.89
CA ASP A 14 -19.08 10.82 12.55
C ASP A 14 -20.30 10.07 13.12
N GLN A 15 -20.18 9.55 14.33
CA GLN A 15 -21.28 9.35 15.24
C GLN A 15 -20.85 9.77 16.66
N PRO A 16 -21.69 10.55 17.38
CA PRO A 16 -21.32 11.07 18.68
C PRO A 16 -21.16 9.93 19.70
N GLY A 17 -19.94 9.70 20.19
CA GLY A 17 -19.72 9.10 21.52
C GLY A 17 -19.11 7.70 21.62
N GLY A 18 -18.47 7.12 20.59
CA GLY A 18 -17.83 5.80 20.71
C GLY A 18 -16.32 5.81 20.46
N GLN A 19 -15.50 5.70 21.50
CA GLN A 19 -14.06 5.40 21.37
C GLN A 19 -13.85 3.98 20.82
N PRO A 20 -12.82 3.72 19.97
CA PRO A 20 -12.46 2.37 19.55
C PRO A 20 -11.79 1.59 20.70
N GLU A 21 -12.24 0.36 20.96
CA GLU A 21 -11.61 -0.55 21.94
C GLU A 21 -10.47 -1.35 21.31
N TYR A 22 -9.32 -1.35 21.97
CA TYR A 22 -8.14 -2.18 21.66
C TYR A 22 -8.15 -3.43 22.56
N ASP A 23 -8.28 -4.64 21.99
CA ASP A 23 -8.16 -5.89 22.77
C ASP A 23 -6.72 -6.43 22.70
N SER A 24 -5.98 -6.26 23.79
CA SER A 24 -4.56 -6.60 23.92
C SER A 24 -4.26 -8.10 24.05
N ARG A 25 -5.27 -8.98 24.09
CA ARG A 25 -5.08 -10.41 24.42
C ARG A 25 -4.52 -11.29 23.30
N PHE A 26 -4.18 -10.73 22.12
CA PHE A 26 -3.74 -11.52 20.96
C PHE A 26 -2.37 -11.11 20.37
N ALA A 27 -1.61 -10.25 21.06
CA ALA A 27 -0.35 -9.68 20.56
C ALA A 27 0.79 -10.69 20.33
N ASP A 28 0.75 -11.88 20.95
CA ASP A 28 1.88 -12.82 20.98
C ASP A 28 2.04 -13.72 19.73
N ARG A 29 1.17 -13.60 18.72
CA ARG A 29 1.22 -14.47 17.50
C ARG A 29 1.50 -13.77 16.17
N GLY A 30 1.79 -12.47 16.18
CA GLY A 30 1.98 -11.70 14.94
C GLY A 30 0.70 -11.49 14.13
N GLU A 31 -0.47 -11.80 14.70
CA GLU A 31 -1.79 -11.50 14.13
C GLU A 31 -2.22 -10.09 14.57
N GLN A 32 -2.44 -9.18 13.62
CA GLN A 32 -2.99 -7.86 13.92
C GLN A 32 -4.47 -7.82 13.57
N TYR A 33 -5.33 -7.63 14.59
CA TYR A 33 -6.77 -7.47 14.44
C TYR A 33 -7.16 -6.00 14.56
N VAL A 34 -7.61 -5.39 13.46
CA VAL A 34 -8.35 -4.12 13.50
C VAL A 34 -9.83 -4.49 13.37
N ARG A 35 -10.65 -4.18 14.38
CA ARG A 35 -12.11 -4.35 14.31
C ARG A 35 -12.78 -3.04 13.87
N HIS A 36 -13.08 -2.93 12.59
CA HIS A 36 -14.31 -2.21 12.21
C HIS A 36 -15.47 -3.10 12.67
N ARG A 37 -16.54 -2.57 13.30
CA ARG A 37 -17.49 -3.34 14.15
C ARG A 37 -18.09 -4.62 13.54
N VAL A 38 -17.99 -4.81 12.23
CA VAL A 38 -18.48 -5.99 11.49
C VAL A 38 -17.47 -6.58 10.50
N ILE A 39 -16.22 -6.11 10.44
CA ILE A 39 -15.17 -6.67 9.57
C ILE A 39 -14.01 -7.21 10.43
N GLY A 40 -13.75 -8.51 10.32
CA GLY A 40 -12.53 -9.13 10.77
C GLY A 40 -11.45 -9.10 9.69
N PHE A 41 -10.19 -8.93 10.11
CA PHE A 41 -9.03 -8.86 9.24
C PHE A 41 -7.97 -9.86 9.67
N ALA A 42 -7.34 -10.53 8.72
CA ALA A 42 -6.13 -11.31 8.93
C ALA A 42 -5.14 -11.07 7.78
N LEU A 43 -3.86 -11.04 8.11
CA LEU A 43 -2.75 -10.81 7.19
C LEU A 43 -1.74 -11.94 7.30
N THR A 44 -1.34 -12.50 6.17
CA THR A 44 -0.17 -13.37 6.05
C THR A 44 0.82 -12.73 5.08
N GLN A 45 2.09 -12.71 5.43
CA GLN A 45 3.13 -12.12 4.59
C GLN A 45 4.23 -13.12 4.30
N THR A 46 4.78 -13.05 3.09
CA THR A 46 5.92 -13.87 2.65
C THR A 46 6.83 -13.01 1.81
N VAL A 47 8.14 -13.12 2.05
CA VAL A 47 9.15 -12.49 1.20
C VAL A 47 9.83 -13.57 0.39
N THR A 48 9.87 -13.41 -0.93
CA THR A 48 10.57 -14.30 -1.84
C THR A 48 11.62 -13.53 -2.63
N PRO A 49 12.82 -14.07 -2.89
CA PRO A 49 13.77 -13.41 -3.76
C PRO A 49 13.21 -13.29 -5.18
N MET A 50 13.50 -12.19 -5.85
CA MET A 50 13.32 -12.06 -7.30
C MET A 50 14.65 -12.38 -7.97
N LEU A 51 14.62 -13.32 -8.90
CA LEU A 51 15.81 -13.82 -9.59
C LEU A 51 15.73 -13.48 -11.08
N ASP A 52 16.85 -13.09 -11.68
CA ASP A 52 16.98 -12.95 -13.13
C ASP A 52 17.05 -14.33 -13.83
N ALA A 53 17.17 -14.32 -15.16
CA ALA A 53 17.29 -15.53 -15.96
C ALA A 53 18.54 -16.39 -15.63
N SER A 54 19.55 -15.81 -14.99
CA SER A 54 20.77 -16.49 -14.55
C SER A 54 20.68 -16.99 -13.10
N GLY A 55 19.55 -16.76 -12.42
CA GLY A 55 19.37 -17.10 -11.00
C GLY A 55 20.00 -16.11 -10.02
N VAL A 56 20.45 -14.94 -10.50
CA VAL A 56 21.00 -13.88 -9.64
C VAL A 56 19.85 -13.09 -9.04
N GLN A 57 19.92 -12.80 -7.74
CA GLN A 57 18.88 -12.02 -7.07
C GLN A 57 18.94 -10.54 -7.49
N THR A 58 17.87 -10.05 -8.11
CA THR A 58 17.68 -8.64 -8.50
C THR A 58 16.82 -7.87 -7.49
N GLY A 59 16.08 -8.59 -6.64
CA GLY A 59 15.20 -7.98 -5.66
C GLY A 59 14.54 -8.97 -4.70
N SER A 60 13.45 -8.52 -4.09
CA SER A 60 12.58 -9.26 -3.19
C SER A 60 11.13 -8.90 -3.49
N LEU A 61 10.26 -9.91 -3.47
CA LEU A 61 8.82 -9.76 -3.58
C LEU A 61 8.20 -10.03 -2.20
N LEU A 62 7.58 -9.01 -1.61
CA LEU A 62 6.73 -9.14 -0.44
C LEU A 62 5.30 -9.48 -0.88
N THR A 63 4.89 -10.72 -0.73
CA THR A 63 3.48 -11.13 -0.88
C THR A 63 2.72 -10.94 0.42
N GLN A 64 1.62 -10.18 0.37
CA GLN A 64 0.64 -9.97 1.43
C GLN A 64 -0.68 -10.63 1.04
N THR A 65 -1.10 -11.63 1.79
CA THR A 65 -2.41 -12.28 1.67
C THR A 65 -3.33 -11.71 2.74
N LEU A 66 -4.41 -11.05 2.32
CA LEU A 66 -5.39 -10.43 3.20
C LEU A 66 -6.66 -11.28 3.22
N ARG A 67 -7.24 -11.48 4.41
CA ARG A 67 -8.54 -12.11 4.56
C ARG A 67 -9.45 -11.16 5.31
N PHE A 68 -10.50 -10.71 4.63
CA PHE A 68 -11.57 -9.95 5.24
C PHE A 68 -12.77 -10.86 5.53
N THR A 69 -13.40 -10.68 6.69
CA THR A 69 -14.57 -11.46 7.12
C THR A 69 -15.67 -10.52 7.57
N ASN A 70 -16.81 -10.53 6.89
CA ASN A 70 -17.99 -9.77 7.30
C ASN A 70 -18.76 -10.53 8.39
N THR A 71 -18.65 -10.11 9.65
CA THR A 71 -19.36 -10.69 10.81
C THR A 71 -20.74 -10.08 11.04
N GLY A 72 -21.18 -9.16 10.18
CA GLY A 72 -22.47 -8.48 10.26
C GLY A 72 -23.62 -9.25 9.61
N THR A 73 -24.81 -8.66 9.69
CA THR A 73 -26.06 -9.22 9.13
C THR A 73 -26.41 -8.68 7.74
N ALA A 74 -25.71 -7.64 7.28
CA ALA A 74 -25.85 -7.02 5.98
C ALA A 74 -24.56 -7.15 5.15
N ASN A 75 -24.65 -6.89 3.84
CA ASN A 75 -23.46 -6.72 3.03
C ASN A 75 -22.66 -5.50 3.51
N VAL A 76 -21.35 -5.55 3.33
CA VAL A 76 -20.47 -4.42 3.64
C VAL A 76 -19.62 -4.13 2.43
N ASP A 77 -19.72 -2.90 1.96
CA ASP A 77 -18.85 -2.35 0.94
C ASP A 77 -17.72 -1.57 1.65
N PHE A 78 -16.52 -1.62 1.10
CA PHE A 78 -15.38 -0.92 1.68
C PHE A 78 -14.34 -0.57 0.62
N GLU A 79 -13.57 0.45 0.93
CA GLU A 79 -12.37 0.84 0.19
C GLU A 79 -11.15 0.29 0.91
N PHE A 80 -10.19 -0.18 0.12
CA PHE A 80 -8.89 -0.60 0.61
C PHE A 80 -7.81 0.14 -0.15
N VAL A 81 -7.11 1.01 0.57
CA VAL A 81 -6.02 1.84 0.04
C VAL A 81 -4.71 1.30 0.58
N ARG A 82 -3.81 0.92 -0.33
CA ARG A 82 -2.40 0.74 0.01
C ARG A 82 -1.71 2.06 -0.16
N TYR A 83 -0.95 2.46 0.85
CA TYR A 83 -0.10 3.61 0.74
C TYR A 83 1.27 3.32 1.35
N ILE A 84 2.31 3.85 0.74
CA ILE A 84 3.68 3.58 1.11
C ILE A 84 4.55 4.75 0.69
N ASP A 85 5.50 5.04 1.56
CA ASP A 85 6.59 5.97 1.34
C ASP A 85 7.87 5.16 1.59
N GLY A 86 8.71 5.06 0.56
CA GLY A 86 9.93 4.28 0.57
C GLY A 86 11.07 4.96 1.30
N ASP A 87 11.05 6.29 1.38
CA ASP A 87 12.20 7.13 1.73
C ASP A 87 13.48 6.61 1.03
N LEU A 88 13.54 6.62 -0.31
CA LEU A 88 14.63 5.98 -1.06
C LEU A 88 15.96 6.77 -1.00
N LEU A 89 16.58 6.79 0.18
CA LEU A 89 17.86 7.47 0.50
C LEU A 89 19.11 6.79 -0.09
N PHE A 90 19.09 6.41 -1.37
CA PHE A 90 20.21 5.72 -2.04
C PHE A 90 21.25 6.68 -2.59
N ASP A 91 20.86 7.89 -2.99
CA ASP A 91 21.74 8.95 -3.47
C ASP A 91 22.13 9.97 -2.37
N GLY A 92 21.54 9.83 -1.17
CA GLY A 92 21.74 10.71 -0.03
C GLY A 92 20.68 11.81 0.13
N THR A 93 19.61 11.79 -0.68
CA THR A 93 18.47 12.69 -0.62
C THR A 93 17.13 11.95 -0.47
N LEU A 94 16.06 12.67 -0.10
CA LEU A 94 14.66 12.18 -0.16
C LEU A 94 13.95 12.79 -1.38
N VAL A 95 14.72 13.05 -2.44
CA VAL A 95 14.22 13.65 -3.67
C VAL A 95 14.02 12.50 -4.64
N ASP A 96 12.86 11.89 -4.51
CA ASP A 96 12.51 10.65 -5.19
C ASP A 96 11.68 10.93 -6.45
N GLY A 97 11.77 10.00 -7.38
CA GLY A 97 10.90 9.92 -8.54
C GLY A 97 9.92 8.77 -8.40
N GLY A 98 9.30 8.40 -9.50
CA GLY A 98 8.43 7.25 -9.54
C GLY A 98 7.53 7.29 -10.74
N GLY A 99 6.50 6.46 -10.69
CA GLY A 99 5.50 6.46 -11.72
C GLY A 99 4.52 5.32 -11.58
N ARG A 100 3.81 5.12 -12.69
CA ARG A 100 2.78 4.12 -12.83
C ARG A 100 3.01 3.36 -14.12
N MET A 101 3.03 2.04 -14.02
CA MET A 101 3.15 1.16 -15.18
C MET A 101 2.20 -0.03 -15.12
N PHE A 102 1.99 -0.66 -16.26
CA PHE A 102 1.29 -1.93 -16.37
C PHE A 102 2.28 -3.00 -16.81
N THR A 103 2.33 -4.11 -16.06
CA THR A 103 3.12 -5.27 -16.47
C THR A 103 2.54 -5.94 -17.71
N SER A 104 3.27 -6.87 -18.31
CA SER A 104 2.77 -7.70 -19.43
C SER A 104 1.54 -8.56 -19.05
N ALA A 105 1.34 -8.82 -17.75
CA ALA A 105 0.15 -9.48 -17.23
C ALA A 105 -1.03 -8.51 -16.97
N ASN A 106 -0.89 -7.25 -17.37
CA ASN A 106 -1.83 -6.15 -17.12
C ASN A 106 -2.04 -5.86 -15.62
N ASP A 107 -1.06 -6.20 -14.78
CA ASP A 107 -1.05 -5.76 -13.39
C ASP A 107 -0.55 -4.33 -13.32
N GLU A 108 -1.34 -3.45 -12.74
CA GLU A 108 -0.95 -2.08 -12.42
C GLU A 108 0.03 -2.05 -11.24
N VAL A 109 1.10 -1.27 -11.41
CA VAL A 109 2.16 -1.07 -10.43
C VAL A 109 2.38 0.43 -10.29
N LEU A 110 2.29 0.93 -9.07
CA LEU A 110 2.89 2.22 -8.70
C LEU A 110 4.25 1.93 -8.12
N PHE A 111 5.22 2.77 -8.43
CA PHE A 111 6.57 2.61 -7.92
C PHE A 111 7.22 3.96 -7.64
N GLU A 112 8.18 3.93 -6.75
CA GLU A 112 9.06 5.02 -6.35
C GLU A 112 10.47 4.67 -6.78
N THR A 113 11.22 5.66 -7.25
CA THR A 113 12.61 5.54 -7.72
C THR A 113 13.48 6.60 -7.05
N ASP A 114 14.80 6.43 -7.13
CA ASP A 114 15.78 7.39 -6.60
C ASP A 114 15.90 8.69 -7.42
N ARG A 115 15.14 8.83 -8.51
CA ARG A 115 15.07 10.01 -9.38
C ARG A 115 13.91 9.92 -10.36
N GLY A 116 13.56 11.05 -10.97
CA GLY A 116 12.58 11.16 -12.03
C GLY A 116 13.18 10.92 -13.42
N GLY A 117 12.32 11.01 -14.43
CA GLY A 117 12.60 10.71 -15.82
C GLY A 117 11.73 9.56 -16.32
N SER A 118 12.23 8.80 -17.29
CA SER A 118 11.44 7.78 -18.00
C SER A 118 11.28 6.43 -17.30
N GLY A 119 11.76 6.29 -16.05
CA GLY A 119 11.84 5.00 -15.35
C GLY A 119 12.84 3.98 -15.94
N SER A 120 13.42 4.24 -17.11
CA SER A 120 14.29 3.29 -17.83
C SER A 120 15.71 3.20 -17.30
N THR A 121 16.12 4.17 -16.49
CA THR A 121 17.50 4.28 -15.98
C THR A 121 17.60 4.08 -14.47
N ASP A 122 16.48 3.86 -13.81
CA ASP A 122 16.42 3.84 -12.35
C ASP A 122 16.72 2.43 -11.86
N THR A 123 17.67 2.33 -10.95
CA THR A 123 18.21 1.02 -10.53
C THR A 123 17.76 0.63 -9.13
N THR A 124 17.10 1.55 -8.44
CA THR A 124 16.52 1.32 -7.12
C THR A 124 15.05 1.67 -7.20
N PHE A 125 14.18 0.71 -6.87
CA PHE A 125 12.76 1.02 -6.78
C PHE A 125 12.04 0.18 -5.72
N LEU A 126 10.95 0.79 -5.24
CA LEU A 126 9.95 0.16 -4.40
C LEU A 126 8.61 0.25 -5.13
N GLY A 127 7.87 -0.86 -5.21
CA GLY A 127 6.61 -0.91 -5.95
C GLY A 127 5.46 -1.57 -5.20
N ILE A 128 4.26 -1.02 -5.38
CA ILE A 128 3.00 -1.62 -4.94
C ILE A 128 2.14 -1.96 -6.14
N THR A 129 1.55 -3.15 -6.15
CA THR A 129 0.52 -3.51 -7.14
C THR A 129 -0.85 -3.58 -6.49
N GLY A 130 -1.90 -3.49 -7.33
CA GLY A 130 -3.30 -3.25 -7.05
C GLY A 130 -4.25 -4.42 -7.33
N LYS A 131 -3.85 -5.68 -7.12
CA LYS A 131 -4.65 -6.86 -7.53
C LYS A 131 -5.94 -7.06 -6.71
N HIS A 132 -6.91 -7.72 -7.35
CA HIS A 132 -8.23 -8.14 -6.83
C HIS A 132 -9.21 -7.00 -6.49
N GLY A 133 -10.45 -7.37 -6.14
CA GLY A 133 -11.53 -6.40 -5.96
C GLY A 133 -11.96 -5.75 -7.28
N THR A 134 -12.76 -4.70 -7.17
CA THR A 134 -13.16 -3.86 -8.29
C THR A 134 -12.19 -2.68 -8.40
N ILE A 135 -11.68 -2.43 -9.61
CA ILE A 135 -10.89 -1.24 -9.91
C ILE A 135 -11.88 -0.08 -10.07
N PRO A 136 -11.82 0.97 -9.24
CA PRO A 136 -12.67 2.14 -9.42
C PRO A 136 -12.32 2.86 -10.73
N THR A 137 -13.31 3.48 -11.36
CA THR A 137 -13.11 4.26 -12.60
C THR A 137 -12.44 5.61 -12.35
N THR A 138 -12.51 6.10 -11.10
CA THR A 138 -11.88 7.34 -10.60
C THR A 138 -11.44 7.12 -9.16
N GLY A 139 -10.42 7.84 -8.67
CA GLY A 139 -9.89 7.66 -7.32
C GLY A 139 -9.15 6.34 -7.14
N ARG A 140 -8.51 5.86 -8.20
CA ARG A 140 -7.74 4.63 -8.23
C ARG A 140 -6.34 4.80 -7.65
N PHE A 141 -5.63 5.85 -8.02
CA PHE A 141 -4.22 6.00 -7.67
C PHE A 141 -3.85 7.46 -7.46
N GLU A 142 -2.73 7.69 -6.77
CA GLU A 142 -2.11 9.00 -6.65
C GLU A 142 -0.64 8.80 -6.24
N LEU A 143 0.27 9.50 -6.92
CA LEU A 143 1.64 9.72 -6.48
C LEU A 143 1.75 11.20 -6.11
N ASP A 144 1.95 11.49 -4.83
CA ASP A 144 2.01 12.85 -4.30
C ASP A 144 2.76 12.85 -2.95
N ALA A 145 2.92 14.02 -2.34
CA ALA A 145 3.65 14.19 -1.09
C ALA A 145 2.98 13.41 0.07
N TYR A 146 3.81 12.76 0.90
CA TYR A 146 3.37 11.94 2.05
C TYR A 146 2.30 12.61 2.90
N SER A 147 2.54 13.85 3.33
CA SER A 147 1.62 14.56 4.23
C SER A 147 0.26 14.88 3.58
N GLY A 148 0.24 15.14 2.27
CA GLY A 148 -1.00 15.37 1.51
C GLY A 148 -1.80 14.07 1.40
N LEU A 149 -1.14 13.01 0.93
CA LEU A 149 -1.73 11.69 0.77
C LEU A 149 -2.22 11.09 2.09
N GLN A 150 -1.42 11.16 3.15
CA GLN A 150 -1.82 10.68 4.47
C GLN A 150 -3.10 11.37 4.95
N ASN A 151 -3.18 12.70 4.80
CA ASN A 151 -4.37 13.45 5.21
C ASN A 151 -5.59 13.09 4.35
N ARG A 152 -5.44 13.03 3.03
CA ARG A 152 -6.50 12.61 2.09
C ARG A 152 -7.05 11.22 2.42
N ILE A 153 -6.12 10.27 2.58
CA ILE A 153 -6.40 8.89 3.01
C ILE A 153 -6.90 8.85 4.44
N ALA A 154 -6.69 9.85 5.29
CA ALA A 154 -7.26 9.89 6.65
C ALA A 154 -8.69 10.45 6.67
N THR A 155 -9.02 11.42 5.81
CA THR A 155 -10.27 12.19 5.85
C THR A 155 -11.43 11.62 5.05
N GLY A 156 -11.18 10.92 3.95
CA GLY A 156 -12.24 10.30 3.14
C GLY A 156 -12.15 10.67 1.68
N THR A 157 -11.25 11.59 1.37
CA THR A 157 -11.15 12.19 0.05
C THR A 157 -10.63 11.17 -0.95
N ALA A 158 -11.26 11.13 -2.11
CA ALA A 158 -10.83 10.28 -3.23
C ALA A 158 -9.41 10.63 -3.66
N LEU A 159 -8.69 9.63 -4.17
CA LEU A 159 -7.40 9.87 -4.84
C LEU A 159 -7.62 10.67 -6.13
N ASP A 160 -6.60 11.39 -6.59
CA ASP A 160 -6.74 12.32 -7.72
C ASP A 160 -6.54 11.68 -9.11
N ASP A 161 -6.13 10.41 -9.19
CA ASP A 161 -5.74 9.73 -10.44
C ASP A 161 -4.58 10.42 -11.17
N THR A 162 -3.60 10.91 -10.40
CA THR A 162 -2.48 11.69 -10.89
C THR A 162 -1.13 11.11 -10.49
N VAL A 163 -0.13 11.41 -11.32
CA VAL A 163 1.29 11.38 -10.97
C VAL A 163 1.73 12.83 -10.83
N THR A 164 1.89 13.33 -9.60
CA THR A 164 2.35 14.71 -9.41
C THR A 164 3.79 14.82 -9.90
N GLY A 165 4.06 15.80 -10.78
CA GLY A 165 5.35 15.98 -11.44
C GLY A 165 5.45 15.40 -12.85
N ASP A 166 4.39 14.77 -13.37
CA ASP A 166 4.27 14.28 -14.76
C ASP A 166 3.67 15.38 -15.67
N ASN A 167 4.49 16.13 -16.40
CA ASN A 167 4.01 17.19 -17.29
C ASN A 167 3.84 16.76 -18.74
N ASP A 168 4.44 15.63 -19.16
CA ASP A 168 4.37 15.14 -20.53
C ASP A 168 3.34 14.01 -20.73
N GLY A 169 2.77 13.51 -19.63
CA GLY A 169 1.68 12.54 -19.59
C GLY A 169 2.12 11.10 -19.76
N ASP A 170 3.41 10.80 -19.61
CA ASP A 170 3.95 9.45 -19.78
C ASP A 170 3.74 8.53 -18.58
N GLN A 171 3.16 9.04 -17.49
CA GLN A 171 2.92 8.37 -16.20
C GLN A 171 4.16 8.22 -15.30
N PHE A 172 5.19 9.03 -15.53
CA PHE A 172 6.39 9.10 -14.69
C PHE A 172 6.61 10.52 -14.19
N VAL A 173 7.25 10.65 -13.02
CA VAL A 173 7.69 11.98 -12.55
C VAL A 173 8.82 12.48 -13.44
N ASP A 174 8.67 13.68 -14.00
CA ASP A 174 9.67 14.27 -14.88
C ASP A 174 11.00 14.53 -14.18
N SER A 175 12.10 14.47 -14.93
CA SER A 175 13.41 14.86 -14.41
C SER A 175 13.43 16.35 -14.03
N GLY A 176 13.90 16.64 -12.82
CA GLY A 176 13.86 17.98 -12.22
C GLY A 176 12.54 18.33 -11.51
N GLN A 177 11.55 17.42 -11.51
CA GLN A 177 10.27 17.55 -10.79
C GLN A 177 10.16 16.56 -9.63
N GLU A 178 11.26 15.92 -9.24
CA GLU A 178 11.33 14.98 -8.12
C GLU A 178 11.04 15.65 -6.77
N TYR A 179 10.51 14.86 -5.83
CA TYR A 179 10.26 15.26 -4.44
C TYR A 179 10.03 14.00 -3.59
N ASP A 180 9.70 14.19 -2.31
CA ASP A 180 9.40 13.09 -1.37
C ASP A 180 8.07 12.41 -1.76
N ILE A 181 8.14 11.38 -2.61
CA ILE A 181 7.00 10.73 -3.26
C ILE A 181 6.43 9.63 -2.39
N THR A 182 5.13 9.68 -2.18
CA THR A 182 4.35 8.59 -1.60
C THR A 182 3.42 7.99 -2.64
N LEU A 183 3.28 6.67 -2.63
CA LEU A 183 2.41 5.93 -3.53
C LEU A 183 1.09 5.62 -2.83
N ALA A 184 -0.05 5.83 -3.50
CA ALA A 184 -1.37 5.41 -3.01
C ALA A 184 -2.17 4.66 -4.09
N LEU A 185 -2.71 3.48 -3.77
CA LEU A 185 -3.43 2.62 -4.71
C LEU A 185 -4.68 1.98 -4.07
N GLN A 186 -5.85 2.27 -4.63
CA GLN A 186 -7.17 1.95 -4.08
C GLN A 186 -7.91 0.86 -4.87
N ASN A 187 -8.47 -0.13 -4.18
CA ASN A 187 -9.44 -1.07 -4.72
C ASN A 187 -10.75 -1.01 -3.92
N LEU A 188 -11.87 -1.30 -4.59
CA LEU A 188 -13.18 -1.43 -3.96
C LEU A 188 -13.53 -2.90 -3.72
N TYR A 189 -14.21 -3.17 -2.61
CA TYR A 189 -14.65 -4.51 -2.25
C TYR A 189 -16.08 -4.51 -1.74
N SER A 190 -16.79 -5.62 -1.99
CA SER A 190 -18.07 -5.93 -1.38
C SER A 190 -18.00 -7.31 -0.73
N LEU A 191 -18.33 -7.38 0.54
CA LEU A 191 -18.45 -8.63 1.28
C LEU A 191 -19.92 -8.90 1.58
N ALA A 192 -20.42 -9.99 1.00
CA ALA A 192 -21.71 -10.53 1.40
C ALA A 192 -21.71 -10.85 2.91
N ARG A 193 -22.90 -10.75 3.53
CA ARG A 193 -23.08 -11.24 4.90
C ARG A 193 -22.63 -12.70 5.00
N VAL A 194 -21.95 -13.06 6.07
CA VAL A 194 -21.46 -14.44 6.25
C VAL A 194 -22.60 -15.36 6.70
N ARG A 195 -22.90 -16.40 5.92
CA ARG A 195 -23.29 -17.72 6.43
C ARG A 195 -22.09 -18.66 6.21
N ARG A 196 -21.09 -18.53 7.08
CA ARG A 196 -19.76 -19.19 7.11
C ARG A 196 -19.14 -19.53 5.74
N THR A 197 -18.58 -18.54 5.05
CA THR A 197 -17.53 -18.80 4.04
C THR A 197 -16.56 -17.62 3.95
N SER A 198 -15.26 -17.91 3.95
CA SER A 198 -14.19 -16.92 3.95
C SER A 198 -13.41 -16.98 2.63
N THR A 199 -13.36 -15.88 1.86
CA THR A 199 -12.56 -15.81 0.63
C THR A 199 -11.13 -15.35 0.95
N PRO A 200 -10.07 -16.11 0.63
CA PRO A 200 -8.70 -15.62 0.71
C PRO A 200 -8.38 -14.68 -0.46
N LEU A 201 -7.67 -13.56 -0.21
CA LEU A 201 -7.10 -12.68 -1.23
C LEU A 201 -5.57 -12.72 -1.13
N THR A 202 -4.87 -13.09 -2.19
CA THR A 202 -3.40 -13.14 -2.25
C THR A 202 -2.88 -11.94 -3.05
N ARG A 203 -1.87 -11.18 -2.58
CA ARG A 203 -1.35 -10.03 -3.33
C ARG A 203 0.14 -9.81 -3.11
N SER A 204 0.82 -9.10 -4.00
CA SER A 204 2.28 -8.93 -4.02
C SER A 204 2.70 -7.45 -3.94
N SER A 205 3.92 -7.19 -3.50
CA SER A 205 4.62 -5.90 -3.45
C SER A 205 6.08 -6.16 -3.81
N VAL A 206 6.70 -5.35 -4.65
CA VAL A 206 8.04 -5.58 -5.20
C VAL A 206 9.03 -4.61 -4.55
N LEU A 207 10.22 -5.09 -4.19
CA LEU A 207 11.36 -4.30 -3.74
C LEU A 207 12.60 -4.77 -4.53
N GLU A 208 13.14 -3.96 -5.43
CA GLU A 208 14.43 -4.27 -6.07
C GLU A 208 15.58 -3.51 -5.39
N ARG A 209 16.77 -4.13 -5.31
CA ARG A 209 18.01 -3.48 -4.86
C ARG A 209 19.19 -4.03 -5.66
N PRO A 210 20.18 -3.20 -6.02
CA PRO A 210 21.52 -3.68 -6.29
C PRO A 210 22.29 -3.91 -4.97
N THR A 211 22.77 -5.14 -4.81
CA THR A 211 24.02 -5.55 -4.11
C THR A 211 24.43 -4.91 -2.78
N ARG A 212 23.56 -4.79 -1.76
CA ARG A 212 24.01 -4.97 -0.36
C ARG A 212 22.86 -5.30 0.58
N SER A 213 23.07 -6.30 1.44
CA SER A 213 22.10 -6.72 2.47
C SER A 213 21.89 -5.62 3.52
N VAL A 214 20.66 -5.13 3.65
CA VAL A 214 20.20 -4.37 4.82
C VAL A 214 19.11 -5.20 5.51
N PRO A 215 19.11 -5.34 6.85
CA PRO A 215 18.07 -6.09 7.56
C PRO A 215 16.74 -5.35 7.45
N VAL A 216 15.69 -6.03 6.97
CA VAL A 216 14.36 -5.45 6.82
C VAL A 216 13.57 -5.64 8.12
N SER A 217 13.58 -4.62 8.99
CA SER A 217 12.55 -4.46 10.04
C SER A 217 11.79 -3.14 9.83
N ARG A 218 11.14 -2.98 8.67
CA ARG A 218 10.15 -1.92 8.46
C ARG A 218 8.74 -2.53 8.48
N ARG A 219 7.83 -1.94 9.28
CA ARG A 219 6.41 -2.31 9.36
C ARG A 219 5.63 -1.46 8.36
N TRP A 220 4.71 -2.09 7.64
CA TRP A 220 4.01 -1.50 6.49
C TRP A 220 2.62 -0.96 6.87
N PRO A 221 2.32 0.33 6.63
CA PRO A 221 1.01 0.90 6.94
C PRO A 221 -0.08 0.46 5.94
N MET A 222 -1.32 0.32 6.42
CA MET A 222 -2.52 -0.01 5.62
C MET A 222 -3.75 0.68 6.22
N MET A 223 -4.70 1.11 5.38
CA MET A 223 -5.97 1.68 5.83
C MET A 223 -7.19 1.04 5.16
N MET A 224 -8.26 0.87 5.94
CA MET A 224 -9.54 0.30 5.50
C MET A 224 -10.68 1.22 5.92
N ARG A 225 -11.66 1.42 5.02
CA ARG A 225 -12.81 2.32 5.23
C ARG A 225 -14.09 1.63 4.78
N ALA A 226 -15.13 1.66 5.60
CA ALA A 226 -16.45 1.07 5.30
C ALA A 226 -17.54 2.14 5.32
#